data_AF-A0A1S2DHN9-F1
#
_entry.id   AF-A0A1S2DHN9-F1
#
_cell.length_a   1.000
_cell.length_b   1.000
_cell.length_c   1.000
_cell.angle_alpha   90.00
_cell.angle_beta   90.00
_cell.angle_gamma   90.00
#
_symmetry.space_group_name_H-M   'P 1'
#
loop_
_entity.id
_entity.type
_entity.pdbx_description
1 polymer ?
#
loop_
_entity_poly.entity_id
_entity_poly.type
_entity_poly.pdbx_seq_one_letter_code
_entity_poly.pdbx_strand_id
1 'polypeptide(L)'
;MNFSKKNLLALAVAASILSPLAQAAQTEQPRPPVAHGEYKPHADPLKDAVVASWNLDKDQLASLAQADSDFRTGLQQLRHDSDDKAAPEQRRAAMESLLEQQREQLADVLTDEQLHAYQMLERPRPPMMHHRSGPKMDPERMTAGLEDRYAPLFATWNLSQEQSAAVLNAERTFFDGLHQLKRPDGKSDETITMKDSRGAQFKQLLEQRHSALSEVLDDEQLAAFEALTKPPRGMHKGPRHGPQPEGEAPTAG
;
A
#
# COMPACT_ATOMS: atom_id res chain seq x y z
N MET A 1 -20.30 -26.10 58.75
CA MET A 1 -19.66 -26.69 57.56
C MET A 1 -18.58 -25.74 57.04
N ASN A 2 -17.34 -26.14 57.33
CA ASN A 2 -16.08 -25.97 56.61
C ASN A 2 -15.68 -24.59 56.06
N PHE A 3 -14.90 -23.88 56.87
CA PHE A 3 -13.82 -22.97 56.47
C PHE A 3 -12.63 -23.75 55.84
N SER A 4 -11.73 -22.99 55.18
CA SER A 4 -10.32 -23.30 54.82
C SER A 4 -10.09 -23.65 53.35
N LYS A 5 -9.01 -23.24 52.65
CA LYS A 5 -7.69 -22.73 53.05
C LYS A 5 -7.03 -21.99 51.87
N LYS A 6 -6.26 -20.95 52.21
CA LYS A 6 -5.21 -20.33 51.40
C LYS A 6 -4.04 -21.31 51.28
N ASN A 7 -3.49 -21.50 50.08
CA ASN A 7 -2.19 -22.16 49.89
C ASN A 7 -1.12 -21.11 49.63
N LEU A 8 -0.34 -20.83 50.67
CA LEU A 8 1.03 -20.34 50.59
C LEU A 8 1.95 -21.58 50.59
N LEU A 9 2.90 -21.63 49.66
CA LEU A 9 4.12 -22.44 49.82
C LEU A 9 5.32 -21.60 49.40
N ALA A 10 6.15 -21.31 50.40
CA ALA A 10 7.48 -20.72 50.35
C ALA A 10 8.49 -21.79 49.83
N LEU A 11 9.42 -21.47 48.92
CA LEU A 11 10.79 -20.98 49.14
C LEU A 11 11.84 -22.08 49.37
N ALA A 12 12.85 -22.14 48.48
CA ALA A 12 14.29 -22.43 48.71
C ALA A 12 14.98 -22.66 47.34
N VAL A 13 15.73 -21.69 46.81
CA VAL A 13 17.21 -21.53 46.91
C VAL A 13 18.00 -22.77 46.50
N ALA A 14 18.65 -22.67 45.33
CA ALA A 14 19.94 -23.27 45.06
C ALA A 14 20.81 -22.25 44.32
N ALA A 15 21.67 -21.57 45.07
CA ALA A 15 22.81 -20.84 44.55
C ALA A 15 24.00 -21.80 44.47
N SER A 16 24.72 -21.78 43.34
CA SER A 16 26.08 -22.27 43.05
C SER A 16 26.13 -22.51 41.54
N ILE A 17 27.10 -22.09 40.72
CA ILE A 17 28.52 -21.79 40.97
C ILE A 17 29.05 -21.03 39.75
N LEU A 18 30.02 -20.13 39.99
CA LEU A 18 30.81 -19.44 38.98
C LEU A 18 31.49 -20.42 38.01
N SER A 19 31.57 -20.05 36.73
CA SER A 19 32.73 -20.34 35.88
C SER A 19 32.74 -19.47 34.60
N PRO A 20 33.92 -19.23 34.01
CA PRO A 20 34.32 -17.91 33.51
C PRO A 20 33.86 -17.62 32.09
N LEU A 21 33.64 -16.32 31.84
CA LEU A 21 33.56 -15.71 30.51
C LEU A 21 34.86 -16.01 29.74
N ALA A 22 34.81 -17.01 28.86
CA ALA A 22 35.77 -17.14 27.78
C ALA A 22 35.35 -16.16 26.67
N GLN A 23 36.18 -15.13 26.48
CA GLN A 23 36.23 -14.39 25.24
C GLN A 23 36.63 -15.36 24.13
N ALA A 24 35.69 -15.66 23.24
CA ALA A 24 35.97 -16.12 21.90
C ALA A 24 35.42 -15.07 20.95
N ALA A 25 36.33 -14.48 20.19
CA ALA A 25 36.06 -13.55 19.12
C ALA A 25 34.90 -14.05 18.26
N GLN A 26 33.88 -13.20 18.08
CA GLN A 26 32.95 -13.36 16.96
C GLN A 26 33.75 -13.04 15.70
N THR A 27 34.35 -14.06 15.09
CA THR A 27 34.66 -13.99 13.67
C THR A 27 33.34 -14.04 12.95
N GLU A 28 32.94 -12.88 12.46
CA GLU A 28 31.94 -12.62 11.44
C GLU A 28 31.88 -13.79 10.45
N GLN A 29 30.91 -14.67 10.63
CA GLN A 29 30.57 -15.66 9.61
C GLN A 29 29.84 -14.89 8.50
N PRO A 30 30.37 -14.85 7.27
CA PRO A 30 29.68 -14.19 6.17
C PRO A 30 28.34 -14.90 5.98
N ARG A 31 27.25 -14.15 6.14
CA ARG A 31 25.90 -14.58 5.83
C ARG A 31 25.92 -15.18 4.42
N PRO A 32 25.45 -16.43 4.21
CA PRO A 32 25.30 -16.95 2.86
C PRO A 32 24.37 -16.00 2.08
N PRO A 33 24.67 -15.71 0.80
CA PRO A 33 23.80 -14.89 -0.02
C PRO A 33 22.43 -15.54 -0.03
N VAL A 34 21.43 -14.77 0.39
CA VAL A 34 20.03 -15.18 0.33
C VAL A 34 19.78 -15.60 -1.11
N ALA A 35 19.47 -16.89 -1.31
CA ALA A 35 19.00 -17.36 -2.60
C ALA A 35 17.87 -16.43 -3.03
N HIS A 36 18.01 -15.82 -4.20
CA HIS A 36 16.95 -15.06 -4.84
C HIS A 36 15.80 -16.04 -5.11
N GLY A 37 14.97 -16.26 -4.09
CA GLY A 37 13.70 -16.94 -4.20
C GLY A 37 12.90 -16.21 -5.27
N GLU A 38 12.43 -17.00 -6.22
CA GLU A 38 11.47 -16.70 -7.28
C GLU A 38 11.05 -15.23 -7.35
N TYR A 39 11.53 -14.56 -8.38
CA TYR A 39 11.04 -13.25 -8.78
C TYR A 39 9.54 -13.40 -9.12
N LYS A 40 8.66 -13.25 -8.13
CA LYS A 40 7.22 -13.19 -8.37
C LYS A 40 6.99 -11.99 -9.31
N PRO A 41 6.40 -12.19 -10.50
CA PRO A 41 6.21 -11.12 -11.47
C PRO A 41 5.35 -10.05 -10.82
N HIS A 42 5.97 -8.89 -10.56
CA HIS A 42 5.45 -7.72 -9.82
C HIS A 42 3.96 -7.82 -9.48
N ALA A 43 3.65 -8.49 -8.37
CA ALA A 43 2.33 -8.42 -7.79
C ALA A 43 2.12 -6.99 -7.29
N ASP A 44 0.91 -6.45 -7.49
CA ASP A 44 0.58 -5.14 -6.93
C ASP A 44 0.53 -5.32 -5.39
N PRO A 45 1.51 -4.80 -4.64
CA PRO A 45 1.60 -5.04 -3.20
C PRO A 45 0.39 -4.47 -2.45
N LEU A 46 -0.37 -3.57 -3.08
CA LEU A 46 -1.63 -3.04 -2.58
C LEU A 46 -2.72 -4.11 -2.60
N LYS A 47 -2.81 -4.81 -3.72
CA LYS A 47 -3.82 -5.83 -3.99
C LYS A 47 -3.58 -7.06 -3.15
N ASP A 48 -2.31 -7.47 -3.03
CA ASP A 48 -1.90 -8.59 -2.18
C ASP A 48 -2.29 -8.38 -0.72
N ALA A 49 -2.15 -7.15 -0.20
CA ALA A 49 -2.49 -6.85 1.19
C ALA A 49 -4.00 -6.94 1.45
N VAL A 50 -4.84 -6.48 0.52
CA VAL A 50 -6.29 -6.63 0.61
C VAL A 50 -6.70 -8.10 0.51
N VAL A 51 -6.15 -8.84 -0.45
CA VAL A 51 -6.43 -10.28 -0.61
C VAL A 51 -6.00 -11.06 0.63
N ALA A 52 -4.87 -10.71 1.24
CA ALA A 52 -4.40 -11.33 2.48
C ALA A 52 -5.42 -11.19 3.63
N SER A 53 -6.09 -10.03 3.74
CA SER A 53 -7.11 -9.80 4.79
C SER A 53 -8.35 -10.70 4.66
N TRP A 54 -8.56 -11.32 3.49
CA TRP A 54 -9.70 -12.21 3.25
C TRP A 54 -9.43 -13.66 3.65
N ASN A 55 -8.19 -14.00 4.04
CA ASN A 55 -7.84 -15.33 4.53
C ASN A 55 -8.25 -16.48 3.58
N LEU A 56 -8.11 -16.25 2.27
CA LEU A 56 -8.46 -17.21 1.23
C LEU A 56 -7.59 -18.46 1.27
N ASP A 57 -8.15 -19.59 0.84
CA ASP A 57 -7.40 -20.85 0.73
C ASP A 57 -6.46 -20.87 -0.49
N LYS A 58 -5.64 -21.94 -0.57
CA LYS A 58 -4.62 -22.07 -1.63
C LYS A 58 -5.23 -22.18 -3.04
N ASP A 59 -6.38 -22.81 -3.18
CA ASP A 59 -7.02 -23.03 -4.47
C ASP A 59 -7.69 -21.74 -4.94
N GLN A 60 -8.30 -20.98 -4.02
CA GLN A 60 -8.81 -19.64 -4.26
C GLN A 60 -7.68 -18.67 -4.65
N LEU A 61 -6.55 -18.69 -3.92
CA LEU A 61 -5.37 -17.88 -4.24
C LEU A 61 -4.76 -18.24 -5.61
N ALA A 62 -4.75 -19.51 -5.98
CA ALA A 62 -4.29 -19.95 -7.30
C ALA A 62 -5.21 -19.46 -8.42
N SER A 63 -6.53 -19.54 -8.21
CA SER A 63 -7.54 -19.05 -9.17
C SER A 63 -7.42 -17.54 -9.37
N LEU A 64 -7.22 -16.80 -8.27
CA LEU A 64 -6.91 -15.37 -8.29
C LEU A 64 -5.65 -15.04 -9.10
N ALA A 65 -4.55 -15.74 -8.83
CA ALA A 65 -3.30 -15.52 -9.55
C ALA A 65 -3.42 -15.78 -11.05
N GLN A 66 -4.23 -16.78 -11.44
CA GLN A 66 -4.53 -17.06 -12.84
C GLN A 66 -5.35 -15.94 -13.49
N ALA A 67 -6.43 -15.51 -12.85
CA ALA A 67 -7.26 -14.40 -13.34
C ALA A 67 -6.46 -13.09 -13.47
N ASP A 68 -5.55 -12.83 -12.52
CA ASP A 68 -4.60 -11.72 -12.58
C ASP A 68 -3.65 -11.80 -13.79
N SER A 69 -3.12 -12.99 -14.07
CA SER A 69 -2.24 -13.24 -15.22
C SER A 69 -2.95 -13.03 -16.54
N ASP A 70 -4.18 -13.54 -16.66
CA ASP A 70 -5.01 -13.41 -17.85
C ASP A 70 -5.38 -11.95 -18.08
N PHE A 71 -5.81 -11.25 -17.03
CA PHE A 71 -6.15 -9.82 -17.09
C PHE A 71 -4.95 -8.97 -17.53
N ARG A 72 -3.76 -9.18 -16.93
CA ARG A 72 -2.52 -8.47 -17.34
C ARG A 72 -2.14 -8.77 -18.79
N THR A 73 -2.33 -10.00 -19.24
CA THR A 73 -2.10 -10.36 -20.64
C THR A 73 -3.06 -9.61 -21.56
N GLY A 74 -4.34 -9.56 -21.22
CA GLY A 74 -5.35 -8.78 -21.93
C GLY A 74 -5.04 -7.28 -21.97
N LEU A 75 -4.54 -6.71 -20.86
CA LEU A 75 -4.09 -5.31 -20.81
C LEU A 75 -2.89 -5.05 -21.74
N GLN A 76 -1.94 -5.98 -21.82
CA GLN A 76 -0.78 -5.86 -22.71
C GLN A 76 -1.21 -5.93 -24.18
N GLN A 77 -2.13 -6.83 -24.51
CA GLN A 77 -2.72 -6.92 -25.85
C GLN A 77 -3.47 -5.63 -26.19
N LEU A 78 -4.34 -5.14 -25.31
CA LEU A 78 -5.05 -3.88 -25.52
C LEU A 78 -4.09 -2.71 -25.74
N ARG A 79 -2.95 -2.65 -25.03
CA ARG A 79 -1.93 -1.62 -25.24
C ARG A 79 -1.23 -1.76 -26.60
N HIS A 80 -0.94 -2.99 -27.03
CA HIS A 80 -0.28 -3.24 -28.33
C HIS A 80 -1.23 -2.98 -29.50
N ASP A 81 -2.49 -3.38 -29.38
CA ASP A 81 -3.53 -3.16 -30.39
C ASP A 81 -3.96 -1.70 -30.48
N SER A 82 -3.75 -0.93 -29.40
CA SER A 82 -4.11 0.49 -29.32
C SER A 82 -2.98 1.45 -29.67
N ASP A 83 -1.94 0.99 -30.37
CA ASP A 83 -0.92 1.83 -31.01
C ASP A 83 -1.61 2.91 -31.90
N ASP A 84 -1.86 4.06 -31.26
CA ASP A 84 -2.35 5.38 -31.71
C ASP A 84 -3.70 5.53 -32.46
N LYS A 85 -4.51 4.50 -32.68
CA LYS A 85 -5.76 4.64 -33.48
C LYS A 85 -7.10 4.28 -32.84
N ALA A 86 -7.12 3.63 -31.68
CA ALA A 86 -8.39 3.24 -31.06
C ALA A 86 -9.12 4.44 -30.44
N ALA A 87 -10.39 4.62 -30.82
CA ALA A 87 -11.24 5.65 -30.23
C ALA A 87 -11.32 5.46 -28.70
N PRO A 88 -11.38 6.55 -27.89
CA PRO A 88 -11.47 6.45 -26.43
C PRO A 88 -12.60 5.53 -25.94
N GLU A 89 -13.72 5.50 -26.65
CA GLU A 89 -14.88 4.64 -26.36
C GLU A 89 -14.58 3.15 -26.59
N GLN A 90 -13.88 2.81 -27.67
CA GLN A 90 -13.48 1.43 -27.96
C GLN A 90 -12.52 0.90 -26.89
N ARG A 91 -11.58 1.75 -26.43
CA ARG A 91 -10.70 1.39 -25.31
C ARG A 91 -11.45 1.19 -24.00
N ARG A 92 -12.47 2.01 -23.73
CA ARG A 92 -13.35 1.82 -22.55
C ARG A 92 -14.12 0.52 -22.64
N ALA A 93 -14.77 0.24 -23.77
CA ALA A 93 -15.51 -1.00 -23.97
C ALA A 93 -14.61 -2.24 -23.86
N ALA A 94 -13.38 -2.18 -24.41
CA ALA A 94 -12.42 -3.27 -24.28
C ALA A 94 -11.96 -3.47 -22.82
N MET A 95 -11.73 -2.38 -22.08
CA MET A 95 -11.43 -2.46 -20.65
C MET A 95 -12.59 -3.04 -19.84
N GLU A 96 -13.82 -2.61 -20.12
CA GLU A 96 -15.03 -3.14 -19.47
C GLU A 96 -15.19 -4.64 -19.76
N SER A 97 -14.92 -5.09 -21.00
CA SER A 97 -14.95 -6.50 -21.35
C SER A 97 -13.90 -7.32 -20.60
N LEU A 98 -12.69 -6.79 -20.40
CA LEU A 98 -11.64 -7.46 -19.61
C LEU A 98 -12.04 -7.58 -18.13
N LEU A 99 -12.62 -6.52 -17.57
CA LEU A 99 -13.12 -6.53 -16.19
C LEU A 99 -14.29 -7.51 -16.01
N GLU A 100 -15.20 -7.62 -16.98
CA GLU A 100 -16.31 -8.57 -16.92
C GLU A 100 -15.83 -10.01 -17.05
N GLN A 101 -14.89 -10.31 -17.96
CA GLN A 101 -14.29 -11.63 -18.06
C GLN A 101 -13.62 -12.05 -16.74
N GLN A 102 -12.89 -11.13 -16.10
CA GLN A 102 -12.30 -11.41 -14.79
C GLN A 102 -13.39 -11.64 -13.73
N ARG A 103 -14.50 -10.89 -13.80
CA ARG A 103 -15.65 -11.07 -12.91
C ARG A 103 -16.19 -12.50 -13.01
N GLU A 104 -16.41 -12.98 -14.22
CA GLU A 104 -16.90 -14.32 -14.48
C GLU A 104 -15.91 -15.40 -13.98
N GLN A 105 -14.61 -15.20 -14.18
CA GLN A 105 -13.58 -16.12 -13.70
C GLN A 105 -13.52 -16.23 -12.17
N LEU A 106 -13.87 -15.16 -11.45
CA LEU A 106 -13.75 -15.08 -9.99
C LEU A 106 -15.09 -15.23 -9.25
N ALA A 107 -16.22 -15.29 -9.95
CA ALA A 107 -17.55 -15.35 -9.35
C ALA A 107 -17.79 -16.59 -8.47
N ASP A 108 -17.15 -17.72 -8.80
CA ASP A 108 -17.23 -18.94 -7.99
C ASP A 108 -16.15 -19.03 -6.90
N VAL A 109 -15.22 -18.07 -6.87
CA VAL A 109 -14.04 -18.07 -5.99
C VAL A 109 -14.19 -17.05 -4.86
N LEU A 110 -14.74 -15.88 -5.17
CA LEU A 110 -14.92 -14.75 -4.27
C LEU A 110 -16.40 -14.48 -4.02
N THR A 111 -16.73 -13.91 -2.87
CA THR A 111 -18.08 -13.36 -2.67
C THR A 111 -18.28 -12.12 -3.54
N ASP A 112 -19.54 -11.73 -3.76
CA ASP A 112 -19.88 -10.54 -4.54
C ASP A 112 -19.20 -9.27 -3.98
N GLU A 113 -19.12 -9.15 -2.65
CA GLU A 113 -18.44 -8.02 -2.00
C GLU A 113 -16.93 -8.04 -2.24
N GLN A 114 -16.30 -9.21 -2.11
CA GLN A 114 -14.87 -9.40 -2.36
C GLN A 114 -14.53 -9.11 -3.82
N LEU A 115 -15.37 -9.56 -4.74
CA LEU A 115 -15.20 -9.32 -6.17
C LEU A 115 -15.31 -7.83 -6.50
N HIS A 116 -16.27 -7.13 -5.91
CA HIS A 116 -16.42 -5.70 -6.11
C HIS A 116 -15.25 -4.90 -5.50
N ALA A 117 -14.79 -5.29 -4.31
CA ALA A 117 -13.59 -4.72 -3.69
C ALA A 117 -12.32 -4.98 -4.52
N TYR A 118 -12.21 -6.17 -5.11
CA TYR A 118 -11.11 -6.55 -5.99
C TYR A 118 -11.09 -5.69 -7.26
N GLN A 119 -12.22 -5.53 -7.93
CA GLN A 119 -12.35 -4.68 -9.12
C GLN A 119 -12.07 -3.19 -8.83
N MET A 120 -12.41 -2.71 -7.64
CA MET A 120 -12.05 -1.35 -7.19
C MET A 120 -10.52 -1.13 -7.19
N LEU A 121 -9.73 -2.16 -6.93
CA LEU A 121 -8.26 -2.08 -6.93
C LEU A 121 -7.67 -2.02 -8.34
N GLU A 122 -8.32 -2.67 -9.31
CA GLU A 122 -7.84 -2.71 -10.69
C GLU A 122 -8.14 -1.46 -11.48
N ARG A 123 -9.23 -0.78 -11.12
CA ARG A 123 -9.62 0.47 -11.76
C ARG A 123 -8.57 1.55 -11.46
N PRO A 124 -8.10 2.29 -12.48
CA PRO A 124 -7.22 3.42 -12.26
C PRO A 124 -7.82 4.36 -11.21
N ARG A 125 -7.05 4.70 -10.17
CA ARG A 125 -7.54 5.60 -9.12
C ARG A 125 -8.11 6.87 -9.78
N PRO A 126 -9.31 7.32 -9.39
CA PRO A 126 -9.85 8.58 -9.89
C PRO A 126 -8.81 9.69 -9.73
N PRO A 127 -8.71 10.65 -10.66
CA PRO A 127 -7.73 11.74 -10.66
C PRO A 127 -7.92 12.76 -9.51
N MET A 128 -8.51 12.36 -8.38
CA MET A 128 -8.64 13.14 -7.14
C MET A 128 -7.28 13.65 -6.61
N MET A 129 -6.16 13.11 -7.08
CA MET A 129 -4.80 13.43 -6.62
C MET A 129 -3.89 14.09 -7.67
N HIS A 130 -4.33 14.30 -8.92
CA HIS A 130 -3.44 14.76 -10.00
C HIS A 130 -3.41 16.28 -10.23
N HIS A 131 -4.16 17.06 -9.46
CA HIS A 131 -4.15 18.51 -9.61
C HIS A 131 -3.05 19.18 -8.77
N ARG A 132 -1.91 19.46 -9.43
CA ARG A 132 -1.02 20.56 -9.03
C ARG A 132 -1.86 21.85 -9.09
N SER A 133 -2.28 22.35 -7.94
CA SER A 133 -2.97 23.64 -7.76
C SER A 133 -4.40 23.72 -8.33
N GLY A 134 -5.32 22.94 -7.75
CA GLY A 134 -6.76 23.28 -7.74
C GLY A 134 -7.18 23.91 -6.40
N PRO A 135 -8.37 24.54 -6.32
CA PRO A 135 -8.97 24.98 -5.06
C PRO A 135 -9.02 23.85 -4.04
N LYS A 136 -9.03 24.19 -2.73
CA LYS A 136 -9.25 23.22 -1.65
C LYS A 136 -10.50 22.40 -1.99
N MET A 137 -10.37 21.08 -2.10
CA MET A 137 -11.53 20.23 -2.37
C MET A 137 -12.48 20.38 -1.18
N ASP A 138 -13.78 20.51 -1.47
CA ASP A 138 -14.81 20.58 -0.44
C ASP A 138 -14.73 19.31 0.44
N PRO A 139 -14.59 19.44 1.78
CA PRO A 139 -14.45 18.30 2.67
C PRO A 139 -15.59 17.29 2.54
N GLU A 140 -16.83 17.74 2.27
CA GLU A 140 -17.97 16.84 2.09
C GLU A 140 -17.84 16.00 0.81
N ARG A 141 -17.42 16.63 -0.30
CA ARG A 141 -17.17 15.93 -1.57
C ARG A 141 -16.02 14.95 -1.47
N MET A 142 -15.00 15.29 -0.69
CA MET A 142 -13.89 14.40 -0.42
C MET A 142 -14.36 13.18 0.39
N THR A 143 -15.11 13.39 1.47
CA THR A 143 -15.67 12.30 2.29
C THR A 143 -16.57 11.39 1.46
N ALA A 144 -17.51 11.94 0.68
CA ALA A 144 -18.37 11.16 -0.19
C ALA A 144 -17.58 10.34 -1.23
N GLY A 145 -16.50 10.92 -1.79
CA GLY A 145 -15.64 10.21 -2.73
C GLY A 145 -14.79 9.11 -2.09
N LEU A 146 -14.42 9.24 -0.82
CA LEU A 146 -13.74 8.18 -0.06
C LEU A 146 -14.73 7.09 0.34
N GLU A 147 -15.94 7.45 0.76
CA GLU A 147 -17.01 6.53 1.13
C GLU A 147 -17.41 5.64 -0.04
N ASP A 148 -17.77 6.25 -1.19
CA ASP A 148 -18.13 5.52 -2.41
C ASP A 148 -17.02 4.55 -2.84
N ARG A 149 -15.77 5.00 -2.74
CA ARG A 149 -14.62 4.19 -3.15
C ARG A 149 -14.39 3.00 -2.23
N TYR A 150 -14.43 3.20 -0.91
CA TYR A 150 -14.04 2.16 0.06
C TYR A 150 -15.22 1.36 0.60
N ALA A 151 -16.47 1.73 0.31
CA ALA A 151 -17.66 0.99 0.72
C ALA A 151 -17.58 -0.52 0.40
N PRO A 152 -17.13 -0.96 -0.80
CA PRO A 152 -17.01 -2.39 -1.09
C PRO A 152 -15.99 -3.08 -0.17
N LEU A 153 -14.86 -2.43 0.09
CA LEU A 153 -13.82 -2.98 0.98
C LEU A 153 -14.32 -3.08 2.43
N PHE A 154 -14.99 -2.04 2.93
CA PHE A 154 -15.57 -2.04 4.27
C PHE A 154 -16.65 -3.11 4.44
N ALA A 155 -17.42 -3.40 3.38
CA ALA A 155 -18.37 -4.50 3.37
C ALA A 155 -17.66 -5.86 3.51
N THR A 156 -16.53 -6.09 2.82
CA THR A 156 -15.77 -7.35 2.97
C THR A 156 -15.24 -7.56 4.39
N TRP A 157 -14.98 -6.48 5.12
CA TRP A 157 -14.51 -6.50 6.50
C TRP A 157 -15.64 -6.46 7.53
N ASN A 158 -16.90 -6.37 7.07
CA ASN A 158 -18.08 -6.23 7.91
C ASN A 158 -17.97 -5.08 8.93
N LEU A 159 -17.37 -3.96 8.52
CA LEU A 159 -17.22 -2.81 9.41
C LEU A 159 -18.59 -2.22 9.76
N SER A 160 -18.76 -1.85 11.03
CA SER A 160 -19.93 -1.07 11.44
C SER A 160 -19.88 0.33 10.81
N GLN A 161 -21.03 0.99 10.73
CA GLN A 161 -21.11 2.37 10.24
C GLN A 161 -20.18 3.32 11.02
N GLU A 162 -20.03 3.09 12.33
CA GLU A 162 -19.14 3.86 13.20
C GLU A 162 -17.66 3.59 12.86
N GLN A 163 -17.27 2.33 12.65
CA GLN A 163 -15.92 1.97 12.22
C GLN A 163 -15.59 2.55 10.85
N SER A 164 -16.49 2.42 9.87
CA SER A 164 -16.30 3.02 8.54
C SER A 164 -16.16 4.54 8.62
N ALA A 165 -16.99 5.22 9.42
CA ALA A 165 -16.89 6.66 9.62
C ALA A 165 -15.56 7.08 10.27
N ALA A 166 -15.06 6.30 11.24
CA ALA A 166 -13.77 6.53 11.87
C ALA A 166 -12.61 6.40 10.88
N VAL A 167 -12.61 5.37 10.04
CA VAL A 167 -11.61 5.17 8.97
C VAL A 167 -11.62 6.36 8.00
N LEU A 168 -12.80 6.77 7.53
CA LEU A 168 -12.93 7.91 6.61
C LEU A 168 -12.49 9.23 7.24
N ASN A 169 -12.75 9.43 8.53
CA ASN A 169 -12.30 10.62 9.26
C ASN A 169 -10.77 10.65 9.45
N ALA A 170 -10.14 9.49 9.69
CA ALA A 170 -8.69 9.37 9.75
C ALA A 170 -8.04 9.76 8.40
N GLU A 171 -8.59 9.29 7.27
CA GLU A 171 -8.16 9.71 5.93
C GLU A 171 -8.31 11.21 5.73
N ARG A 172 -9.48 11.77 6.03
CA ARG A 172 -9.75 13.20 5.89
C ARG A 172 -8.72 14.04 6.65
N THR A 173 -8.50 13.70 7.93
CA THR A 173 -7.54 14.39 8.80
C THR A 173 -6.13 14.33 8.23
N PHE A 174 -5.73 13.17 7.71
CA PHE A 174 -4.43 13.00 7.06
C PHE A 174 -4.27 13.90 5.83
N PHE A 175 -5.24 13.91 4.91
CA PHE A 175 -5.18 14.73 3.71
C PHE A 175 -5.25 16.23 4.01
N ASP A 176 -6.06 16.66 4.97
CA ASP A 176 -6.08 18.04 5.44
C ASP A 176 -4.71 18.45 6.01
N GLY A 177 -4.04 17.55 6.73
CA GLY A 177 -2.66 17.74 7.18
C GLY A 177 -1.68 17.85 6.01
N LEU A 178 -1.77 16.98 5.00
CA LEU A 178 -0.93 17.04 3.80
C LEU A 178 -1.09 18.36 3.04
N HIS A 179 -2.31 18.90 2.97
CA HIS A 179 -2.56 20.19 2.33
C HIS A 179 -1.88 21.34 3.07
N GLN A 180 -1.80 21.27 4.40
CA GLN A 180 -1.10 22.26 5.23
C GLN A 180 0.42 22.17 5.08
N LEU A 181 0.97 21.02 4.67
CA LEU A 181 2.40 20.85 4.40
C LEU A 181 2.89 21.51 3.10
N LYS A 182 2.01 22.07 2.25
CA LYS A 182 2.39 22.68 0.96
C LYS A 182 3.47 23.75 1.12
N ARG A 183 4.40 23.80 0.15
CA ARG A 183 5.48 24.80 0.12
C ARG A 183 4.87 26.19 -0.04
N PRO A 184 5.25 27.18 0.79
CA PRO A 184 5.16 28.56 0.35
C PRO A 184 6.08 28.73 -0.87
N ASP A 185 5.61 29.44 -1.89
CA ASP A 185 6.34 29.77 -3.11
C ASP A 185 7.50 30.74 -2.79
N GLY A 186 8.56 30.23 -2.17
CA GLY A 186 9.69 31.03 -1.71
C GLY A 186 11.02 30.43 -2.14
N LYS A 187 11.73 31.16 -3.00
CA LYS A 187 13.16 30.95 -3.28
C LYS A 187 13.96 31.47 -2.09
N SER A 188 14.43 30.60 -1.20
CA SER A 188 15.49 30.95 -0.24
C SER A 188 16.33 29.71 0.08
N ASP A 189 17.62 29.96 0.37
CA ASP A 189 18.69 28.98 0.62
C ASP A 189 18.54 28.21 1.96
N GLU A 190 17.43 28.43 2.67
CA GLU A 190 17.05 27.82 3.95
C GLU A 190 16.42 26.42 3.75
N THR A 191 16.85 25.71 2.70
CA THR A 191 16.12 24.57 2.14
C THR A 191 16.33 23.26 2.90
N ILE A 192 17.40 23.12 3.68
CA ILE A 192 17.75 21.86 4.37
C ILE A 192 16.98 21.73 5.69
N THR A 193 17.02 22.75 6.57
CA THR A 193 16.27 22.75 7.84
C THR A 193 14.74 22.72 7.65
N MET A 194 14.23 23.39 6.61
CA MET A 194 12.81 23.31 6.22
C MET A 194 12.41 21.94 5.64
N LYS A 195 13.35 21.21 5.03
CA LYS A 195 13.08 19.86 4.49
C LYS A 195 13.00 18.83 5.60
N ASP A 196 13.88 18.92 6.59
CA ASP A 196 13.91 18.00 7.72
C ASP A 196 12.69 18.18 8.63
N SER A 197 12.28 19.43 8.90
CA SER A 197 11.05 19.72 9.66
C SER A 197 9.78 19.26 8.95
N ARG A 198 9.66 19.46 7.63
CA ARG A 198 8.53 18.92 6.85
C ARG A 198 8.51 17.40 6.86
N GLY A 199 9.67 16.76 6.73
CA GLY A 199 9.79 15.31 6.81
C GLY A 199 9.30 14.76 8.15
N ALA A 200 9.64 15.43 9.25
CA ALA A 200 9.15 15.10 10.59
C ALA A 200 7.62 15.29 10.71
N GLN A 201 7.07 16.41 10.24
CA GLN A 201 5.63 16.65 10.25
C GLN A 201 4.85 15.62 9.41
N PHE A 202 5.40 15.23 8.25
CA PHE A 202 4.80 14.18 7.43
C PHE A 202 4.81 12.82 8.12
N LYS A 203 5.91 12.46 8.81
CA LYS A 203 5.96 11.23 9.63
C LYS A 203 4.92 11.27 10.75
N GLN A 204 4.80 12.40 11.43
CA GLN A 204 3.80 12.57 12.49
C GLN A 204 2.37 12.40 11.95
N LEU A 205 2.05 12.92 10.76
CA LEU A 205 0.75 12.69 10.13
C LEU A 205 0.51 11.22 9.81
N LEU A 206 1.53 10.48 9.36
CA LEU A 206 1.44 9.04 9.13
C LEU A 206 1.20 8.27 10.44
N GLU A 207 1.92 8.62 11.51
CA GLU A 207 1.77 8.01 12.83
C GLU A 207 0.37 8.27 13.42
N GLN A 208 -0.11 9.51 13.34
CA GLN A 208 -1.47 9.87 13.78
C GLN A 208 -2.55 9.11 13.02
N ARG A 209 -2.38 9.00 11.70
CA ARG A 209 -3.28 8.22 10.86
C ARG A 209 -3.26 6.74 11.24
N HIS A 210 -2.06 6.16 11.41
CA HIS A 210 -1.89 4.77 11.81
C HIS A 210 -2.59 4.49 13.15
N SER A 211 -2.32 5.31 14.17
CA SER A 211 -2.96 5.15 15.49
C SER A 211 -4.49 5.22 15.40
N ALA A 212 -5.05 6.20 14.69
CA ALA A 212 -6.49 6.33 14.54
C ALA A 212 -7.12 5.13 13.81
N LEU A 213 -6.43 4.56 12.82
CA LEU A 213 -6.91 3.37 12.11
C LEU A 213 -6.80 2.10 12.96
N SER A 214 -5.73 1.95 13.74
CA SER A 214 -5.50 0.79 14.63
C SER A 214 -6.51 0.66 15.77
N GLU A 215 -7.26 1.73 16.08
CA GLU A 215 -8.35 1.70 17.06
C GLU A 215 -9.61 1.00 16.52
N VAL A 216 -9.78 0.90 15.20
CA VAL A 216 -11.03 0.44 14.57
C VAL A 216 -10.85 -0.70 13.56
N LEU A 217 -9.62 -0.94 13.10
CA LEU A 217 -9.24 -2.02 12.19
C LEU A 217 -8.32 -3.02 12.91
N ASP A 218 -8.40 -4.29 12.55
CA ASP A 218 -7.40 -5.27 12.94
C ASP A 218 -6.08 -5.11 12.16
N ASP A 219 -5.04 -5.87 12.54
CA ASP A 219 -3.70 -5.75 11.97
C ASP A 219 -3.66 -6.02 10.45
N GLU A 220 -4.48 -6.95 9.96
CA GLU A 220 -4.52 -7.31 8.53
C GLU A 220 -5.27 -6.25 7.71
N GLN A 221 -6.41 -5.80 8.22
CA GLN A 221 -7.20 -4.71 7.64
C GLN A 221 -6.43 -3.38 7.63
N LEU A 222 -5.71 -3.08 8.71
CA LEU A 222 -4.87 -1.89 8.83
C LEU A 222 -3.74 -1.93 7.79
N ALA A 223 -3.02 -3.05 7.69
CA ALA A 223 -1.96 -3.21 6.70
C ALA A 223 -2.49 -3.08 5.26
N ALA A 224 -3.64 -3.68 4.97
CA ALA A 224 -4.32 -3.60 3.68
C ALA A 224 -4.73 -2.16 3.33
N PHE A 225 -5.41 -1.48 4.26
CA PHE A 225 -5.88 -0.12 4.06
C PHE A 225 -4.72 0.85 3.91
N GLU A 226 -3.70 0.74 4.76
CA GLU A 226 -2.51 1.58 4.67
C GLU A 226 -1.74 1.38 3.39
N ALA A 227 -1.61 0.14 2.90
CA ALA A 227 -1.05 -0.11 1.59
C ALA A 227 -1.86 0.67 0.55
N LEU A 228 -3.17 0.45 0.48
CA LEU A 228 -4.08 1.03 -0.50
C LEU A 228 -4.03 2.56 -0.55
N THR A 229 -3.81 3.23 0.56
CA THR A 229 -3.81 4.70 0.63
C THR A 229 -2.42 5.34 0.65
N LYS A 230 -1.32 4.56 0.59
CA LYS A 230 0.04 5.14 0.59
C LYS A 230 0.14 6.26 -0.45
N PRO A 231 0.56 7.47 -0.06
CA PRO A 231 0.81 8.52 -1.03
C PRO A 231 1.93 8.04 -1.97
N PRO A 232 1.80 8.29 -3.29
CA PRO A 232 2.83 7.89 -4.23
C PRO A 232 4.16 8.48 -3.80
N ARG A 233 5.16 7.62 -3.56
CA ARG A 233 6.53 8.07 -3.34
C ARG A 233 6.89 8.90 -4.57
N GLY A 234 7.14 10.20 -4.35
CA GLY A 234 7.50 11.11 -5.42
C GLY A 234 8.56 10.47 -6.29
N MET A 235 8.38 10.54 -7.62
CA MET A 235 9.31 10.00 -8.61
C MET A 235 10.73 10.26 -8.11
N HIS A 236 11.46 9.19 -7.78
CA HIS A 236 12.91 9.27 -7.80
C HIS A 236 13.23 9.75 -9.20
N LYS A 237 13.68 11.00 -9.33
CA LYS A 237 14.40 11.39 -10.52
C LYS A 237 15.53 10.38 -10.60
N GLY A 238 15.42 9.45 -11.54
CA GLY A 238 16.53 8.61 -11.94
C GLY A 238 17.75 9.52 -12.17
N PRO A 239 18.96 8.99 -11.98
CA PRO A 239 20.18 9.79 -12.12
C PRO A 239 20.10 10.57 -13.44
N ARG A 240 20.22 11.90 -13.34
CA ARG A 240 20.42 12.77 -14.51
C ARG A 240 21.58 12.14 -15.27
N HIS A 241 21.33 11.59 -16.45
CA HIS A 241 22.41 11.25 -17.36
C HIS A 241 23.26 12.51 -17.51
N GLY A 242 24.57 12.33 -17.28
CA GLY A 242 25.57 13.38 -17.39
C GLY A 242 25.61 13.98 -18.80
N PRO A 243 26.40 15.03 -19.00
CA PRO A 243 26.52 15.66 -20.31
C PRO A 243 26.93 14.62 -21.36
N GLN A 244 26.16 14.61 -22.44
CA GLN A 244 26.40 13.91 -23.69
C GLN A 244 27.85 14.14 -24.14
N PRO A 245 28.65 13.11 -24.46
CA PRO A 245 29.96 13.31 -25.07
C PRO A 245 29.74 13.95 -26.44
N GLU A 246 30.37 15.10 -26.65
CA GLU A 246 30.40 15.77 -27.93
C GLU A 246 30.97 14.82 -28.98
N GLY A 247 30.22 14.65 -30.07
CA GLY A 247 30.63 13.85 -31.21
C GLY A 247 31.90 14.42 -31.83
N GLU A 248 32.76 13.50 -32.23
CA GLU A 248 33.93 13.73 -33.07
C GLU A 248 33.61 14.68 -34.23
N ALA A 249 34.37 15.77 -34.31
CA ALA A 249 34.51 16.52 -35.54
C ALA A 249 35.28 15.67 -36.57
N PRO A 250 34.85 15.61 -37.84
CA PRO A 250 35.62 14.94 -38.88
C PRO A 250 36.82 15.81 -39.26
N THR A 251 38.03 15.33 -38.99
CA THR A 251 39.25 15.91 -39.55
C THR A 251 39.38 15.50 -41.01
N ALA A 252 39.25 16.46 -41.91
CA ALA A 252 39.69 16.34 -43.29
C ALA A 252 41.22 16.44 -43.35
N GLY A 253 41.86 15.57 -44.14
CA GLY A 253 43.29 15.56 -44.41
C GLY A 253 43.74 14.25 -45.02
#